data_AF-A0A7X7UU50-F1
#
_entry.id   AF-A0A7X7UU50-F1
#
_cell.length_a   1.000
_cell.length_b   1.000
_cell.length_c   1.000
_cell.angle_alpha   90.00
_cell.angle_beta   90.00
_cell.angle_gamma   90.00
#
_symmetry.space_group_name_H-M   'P 1'
#
loop_
_entity.id
_entity.type
_entity.pdbx_description
1 polymer ?
#
loop_
_entity_poly.entity_id
_entity_poly.type
_entity_poly.pdbx_seq_one_letter_code
_entity_poly.pdbx_strand_id
1 'polypeptide(L)' 'MAHVIVELSDNGRLLGNTPILSDESFCINRIFSISSNEINLLGYCNNSDQSDAKLKYLIVTDKCDILYKNF' A
#
# COMPACT_ATOMS: atom_id res chain seq x y z
N MET A 1 -7.38 12.38 4.13
CA MET A 1 -7.04 13.21 2.95
C MET A 1 -7.67 12.61 1.69
N ALA A 2 -7.89 13.40 0.64
CA ALA A 2 -8.39 12.86 -0.63
C ALA A 2 -7.23 12.23 -1.41
N HIS A 3 -7.37 10.95 -1.77
CA HIS A 3 -6.41 10.23 -2.61
C HIS A 3 -7.12 9.72 -3.87
N VAL A 4 -6.35 9.27 -4.86
CA VAL A 4 -6.88 8.75 -6.13
C VAL A 4 -6.16 7.46 -6.47
N ILE A 5 -6.92 6.41 -6.71
CA ILE A 5 -6.40 5.19 -7.35
C ILE A 5 -6.36 5.47 -8.85
N VAL A 6 -5.20 5.25 -9.46
CA VAL A 6 -4.95 5.48 -10.89
C VAL A 6 -4.66 4.14 -11.55
N GLU A 7 -5.45 3.79 -12.56
CA GLU A 7 -5.20 2.65 -13.42
C GLU A 7 -4.41 3.12 -14.65
N LEU A 8 -3.25 2.53 -14.87
CA LEU A 8 -2.37 2.84 -15.99
C LEU A 8 -2.29 1.63 -16.92
N SER A 9 -2.22 1.89 -18.23
CA SER A 9 -1.83 0.88 -19.21
C SER A 9 -0.33 0.61 -19.14
N ASP A 10 0.11 -0.46 -19.80
CA ASP A 10 1.53 -0.84 -19.90
C ASP A 10 2.43 0.26 -20.50
N ASN A 11 1.87 1.18 -21.29
CA ASN A 11 2.59 2.34 -21.83
C ASN A 11 2.40 3.64 -21.02
N GLY A 12 1.87 3.55 -19.79
CA GLY A 12 1.73 4.67 -18.87
C GLY A 12 0.56 5.62 -19.17
N ARG A 13 -0.38 5.25 -20.06
CA ARG A 13 -1.60 6.05 -20.27
C ARG A 13 -2.59 5.80 -19.15
N LEU A 14 -3.26 6.87 -18.72
CA LEU A 14 -4.37 6.78 -17.77
C LEU A 14 -5.55 6.05 -18.39
N LEU A 15 -5.93 4.91 -17.82
CA LEU A 15 -7.10 4.13 -18.21
C LEU A 15 -8.33 4.53 -17.38
N GLY A 16 -8.12 4.80 -16.09
CA GLY A 16 -9.18 5.15 -15.17
C GLY A 16 -8.64 5.78 -13.90
N ASN A 17 -9.51 6.49 -13.19
CA ASN A 17 -9.22 6.94 -11.84
C ASN A 17 -10.43 6.76 -10.94
N THR A 18 -10.19 6.48 -9.66
CA THR A 18 -11.23 6.38 -8.64
C THR A 18 -10.81 7.23 -7.45
N PRO A 19 -11.59 8.27 -7.08
CA PRO A 19 -11.33 9.02 -5.87
C PRO A 19 -11.60 8.13 -4.66
N ILE A 20 -10.69 8.17 -3.69
CA ILE A 20 -10.81 7.45 -2.42
C ILE A 20 -10.58 8.42 -1.27
N LEU A 21 -11.34 8.21 -0.20
CA LEU A 21 -11.09 8.84 1.08
C LEU A 21 -10.24 7.89 1.91
N SER A 22 -9.03 8.31 2.24
CA SER A 22 -8.15 7.57 3.15
C SER A 22 -7.58 8.51 4.19
N ASP A 23 -7.47 8.04 5.42
CA ASP A 23 -6.79 8.77 6.49
C ASP A 23 -5.28 8.60 6.42
N GLU A 24 -4.80 7.51 5.81
CA GLU A 24 -3.40 7.13 5.77
C GLU A 24 -2.97 6.64 4.38
N SER A 25 -1.68 6.81 4.07
CA SER A 25 -1.06 6.25 2.87
C SER A 25 0.33 5.70 3.18
N PHE A 26 0.64 4.56 2.57
CA PHE A 26 1.88 3.83 2.78
C PHE A 26 2.55 3.56 1.44
N CYS A 27 3.84 3.83 1.36
CA CYS A 27 4.66 3.39 0.24
C CYS A 27 5.18 1.99 0.54
N ILE A 28 4.85 1.01 -0.30
CA ILE A 28 5.32 -0.37 -0.16
C ILE A 28 6.62 -0.53 -0.94
N ASN A 29 7.68 -0.89 -0.23
CA ASN A 29 9.02 -1.06 -0.80
C ASN A 29 9.34 -2.53 -1.07
N ARG A 30 8.79 -3.46 -0.29
CA ARG A 30 9.04 -4.90 -0.44
C ARG A 30 7.77 -5.69 -0.23
N ILE A 31 7.64 -6.74 -1.03
CA ILE A 31 6.51 -7.67 -1.01
C ILE A 31 7.10 -9.08 -0.98
N PHE A 32 6.62 -9.94 -0.08
CA PHE A 32 6.98 -11.36 -0.08
C PHE A 32 5.83 -12.22 0.43
N SER A 33 5.69 -13.41 -0.15
CA SER A 33 4.71 -14.40 0.29
C SER A 33 5.14 -15.01 1.62
N ILE A 34 4.21 -15.13 2.56
CA ILE A 34 4.38 -15.90 3.81
C ILE A 34 3.88 -17.33 3.58
N SER A 35 2.74 -17.47 2.92
CA SER A 35 2.09 -18.74 2.60
C SER A 35 1.39 -18.66 1.24
N SER A 36 0.61 -19.68 0.88
CA SER A 36 -0.19 -19.70 -0.36
C SER A 36 -1.22 -18.58 -0.46
N ASN A 37 -1.69 -18.06 0.67
CA ASN A 37 -2.78 -17.09 0.74
C ASN A 37 -2.42 -15.84 1.55
N GLU A 38 -1.16 -15.66 1.95
CA GLU A 38 -0.72 -14.55 2.79
C GLU A 38 0.50 -13.85 2.19
N ILE A 39 0.41 -12.52 2.11
CA ILE A 39 1.47 -11.65 1.59
C ILE A 39 1.84 -10.64 2.67
N ASN A 40 3.14 -10.46 2.88
CA ASN A 40 3.67 -9.38 3.71
C ASN A 40 4.06 -8.19 2.83
N LEU A 41 3.53 -7.01 3.18
CA LEU A 41 3.80 -5.72 2.55
C LEU A 41 4.63 -4.88 3.52
N LEU A 42 5.90 -4.66 3.22
CA LEU A 42 6.80 -3.81 4.00
C LEU A 42 6.93 -2.43 3.35
N GLY A 43 6.81 -1.39 4.15
CA GLY A 43 6.80 -0.02 3.65
C GLY A 43 7.03 1.04 4.72
N TYR A 44 6.75 2.29 4.34
CA TYR A 44 6.86 3.46 5.20
C TYR A 44 5.66 4.39 5.00
N CYS A 45 5.25 5.12 6.04
CA CYS A 45 4.30 6.22 5.89
C CYS A 45 4.95 7.33 5.06
N ASN A 46 4.21 7.88 4.09
CA ASN A 46 4.70 9.01 3.31
C ASN A 46 4.46 10.32 4.07
N ASN A 47 5.09 10.47 5.24
CA ASN A 47 5.15 11.75 5.93
C ASN A 47 6.38 12.50 5.43
N SER A 48 6.20 13.77 5.08
CA SER A 48 7.20 14.65 4.47
C SER A 48 8.52 14.78 5.24
N ASP A 49 8.57 14.34 6.48
CA ASP A 49 9.76 14.33 7.33
C ASP A 49 10.37 12.93 7.37
N GLN A 50 11.34 12.68 6.48
CA GLN A 50 12.10 11.41 6.42
C GLN A 50 12.82 11.06 7.73
N SER A 51 12.94 11.99 8.67
CA SER A 51 13.55 11.77 9.98
C SER A 51 12.77 10.79 10.87
N ASP A 52 11.51 10.49 10.56
CA ASP A 52 10.63 9.64 11.39
C ASP A 52 9.99 8.46 10.61
N ALA A 53 10.61 8.06 9.50
CA ALA A 53 10.11 6.96 8.66
C ALA A 53 10.19 5.61 9.38
N LYS A 54 9.14 5.28 10.16
CA LYS A 54 9.01 3.98 10.84
C LYS A 54 8.63 2.89 9.83
N LEU A 55 9.34 1.77 9.87
CA LEU A 55 9.00 0.58 9.09
C LEU A 55 7.60 0.10 9.46
N LYS A 56 6.72 0.05 8.47
CA LYS A 56 5.37 -0.49 8.58
C LYS A 56 5.29 -1.80 7.83
N TYR A 57 4.54 -2.75 8.39
CA TYR A 57 4.26 -3.99 7.71
C TYR A 57 2.81 -4.41 7.87
N LEU A 58 2.26 -4.91 6.77
CA LEU A 58 0.91 -5.38 6.64
C LEU A 58 0.94 -6.84 6.19
N ILE A 59 0.22 -7.71 6.88
CA ILE A 59 -0.06 -9.05 6.37
C ILE A 59 -1.46 -9.02 5.78
N VAL A 60 -1.57 -9.34 4.51
CA VAL A 60 -2.84 -9.37 3.77
C VAL A 60 -3.10 -10.74 3.17
N THR A 61 -4.38 -11.07 2.98
CA THR A 61 -4.77 -12.26 2.23
C THR A 61 -4.67 -12.03 0.72
N ASP A 62 -4.74 -13.11 -0.06
CA ASP A 62 -4.96 -13.10 -1.51
C ASP A 62 -6.26 -12.39 -1.95
N LYS A 63 -7.18 -12.17 -1.02
CA LYS A 63 -8.41 -11.39 -1.19
C LYS A 63 -8.30 -9.95 -0.71
N CYS A 64 -7.09 -9.51 -0.35
CA CYS A 64 -6.80 -8.18 0.18
C CYS A 64 -7.38 -7.89 1.58
N ASP A 65 -7.77 -8.91 2.34
CA ASP A 65 -8.17 -8.74 3.74
C ASP A 65 -6.91 -8.49 4.59
N ILE A 66 -6.95 -7.50 5.48
CA ILE A 66 -5.83 -7.22 6.39
C ILE A 66 -5.90 -8.19 7.58
N LEU A 67 -4.93 -9.08 7.69
CA LEU A 67 -4.78 -10.00 8.82
C LEU A 67 -4.02 -9.36 9.99
N TYR A 68 -3.00 -8.56 9.68
CA TYR A 68 -2.16 -7.91 10.69
C TYR A 68 -1.61 -6.57 10.20
N LYS A 69 -1.47 -5.61 11.12
CA LYS A 69 -0.83 -4.31 10.91
C LYS A 69 -0.14 -3.82 12.19
N ASN A 70 1.07 -3.26 12.08
CA ASN A 70 1.88 -2.78 13.23
C ASN A 70 1.75 -1.26 13.49
N PHE A 71 0.55 -0.71 13.49
CA PHE A 71 0.36 0.73 13.75
C PHE A 71 0.46 1.08 15.23
#